data_AF-A0A950ANB1-F1
#
_entry.id   AF-A0A950ANB1-F1
#
_cell.length_a   1.000
_cell.length_b   1.000
_cell.length_c   1.000
_cell.angle_alpha   90.00
_cell.angle_beta   90.00
_cell.angle_gamma   90.00
#
_symmetry.space_group_name_H-M   'P 1'
#
loop_
_entity.id
_entity.type
_entity.pdbx_description
1 polymer ?
#
loop_
_entity_poly.entity_id
_entity_poly.type
_entity_poly.pdbx_seq_one_letter_code
_entity_poly.pdbx_strand_id
1 'polypeptide(L)'
;MNTCFMSLSPKELQDLLDELEASRASRRRAWENLQEIRWVLKDVAGVELPPPARKTIDLEGRIVKDGVRRVVKDRQLALGELLKAIREFRKFNDQPLTLRGGDYAQAVQSLNKAIDRADGLLQP
;
A
#
# COMPACT_ATOMS: atom_id res chain seq x y z
N MET A 1 -34.55 -29.89 39.26
CA MET A 1 -33.91 -29.21 38.12
C MET A 1 -32.42 -29.44 38.25
N ASN A 2 -31.89 -30.44 37.54
CA ASN A 2 -30.47 -30.77 37.59
C ASN A 2 -29.71 -29.82 36.66
N THR A 3 -28.99 -28.87 37.23
CA THR A 3 -27.86 -28.23 36.57
C THR A 3 -26.77 -29.29 36.43
N CYS A 4 -26.70 -29.89 35.25
CA CYS A 4 -25.58 -30.75 34.88
C CYS A 4 -24.33 -29.88 34.87
N PHE A 5 -23.54 -29.91 35.94
CA PHE A 5 -22.18 -29.40 35.95
C PHE A 5 -21.39 -30.25 34.94
N MET A 6 -21.26 -29.78 33.70
CA MET A 6 -20.24 -30.30 32.81
C MET A 6 -18.89 -29.85 33.34
N SER A 7 -18.31 -30.66 34.23
CA SER A 7 -16.92 -30.54 34.63
C SER A 7 -16.05 -30.88 33.42
N LEU A 8 -15.35 -29.89 32.87
CA LEU A 8 -14.32 -30.11 31.86
C LEU A 8 -13.33 -31.16 32.39
N SER A 9 -13.03 -32.17 31.57
CA SER A 9 -11.96 -33.10 31.87
C SER A 9 -10.61 -32.39 31.83
N PRO A 10 -9.60 -32.87 32.56
CA PRO A 10 -8.25 -32.28 32.53
C PRO A 10 -7.66 -32.17 31.13
N LYS A 11 -8.00 -33.12 30.24
CA LYS A 11 -7.57 -33.09 28.84
C LYS A 11 -8.24 -31.97 28.06
N GLU A 12 -9.57 -31.84 28.17
CA GLU A 12 -10.30 -30.75 27.49
C GLU A 12 -9.83 -29.38 27.99
N LEU A 13 -9.47 -29.26 29.26
CA LEU A 13 -8.86 -28.04 29.80
C LEU A 13 -7.50 -27.76 29.16
N GLN A 14 -6.65 -28.77 29.00
CA GLN A 14 -5.35 -28.62 28.36
C GLN A 14 -5.48 -28.24 26.88
N ASP A 15 -6.38 -28.90 26.15
CA ASP A 15 -6.63 -28.59 24.73
C ASP A 15 -7.06 -27.12 24.56
N LEU A 16 -7.92 -26.60 25.43
CA LEU A 16 -8.33 -25.19 25.42
C LEU A 16 -7.18 -24.21 25.74
N LEU A 17 -6.25 -24.60 26.62
CA LEU A 17 -5.07 -23.79 26.92
C LEU A 17 -4.12 -23.74 25.71
N ASP A 18 -3.88 -24.88 25.07
CA ASP A 18 -3.03 -24.97 23.88
C ASP A 18 -3.63 -24.15 22.72
N GLU A 19 -4.95 -24.22 22.51
CA GLU A 19 -5.66 -23.37 21.54
C GLU A 19 -5.52 -21.88 21.84
N LEU A 20 -5.61 -21.49 23.12
CA LEU A 20 -5.44 -20.10 23.54
C LEU A 20 -4.01 -19.60 23.28
N GLU A 21 -3.00 -20.43 23.55
CA GLU A 21 -1.61 -20.11 23.26
C GLU A 21 -1.35 -19.98 21.76
N ALA A 22 -1.89 -20.91 20.95
CA ALA A 22 -1.82 -20.82 19.50
C ALA A 22 -2.49 -19.54 18.97
N SER A 23 -3.64 -19.15 19.53
CA SER A 23 -4.34 -17.91 19.21
C SER A 23 -3.53 -16.66 19.57
N ARG A 24 -2.86 -16.66 20.74
CA ARG A 24 -1.95 -15.57 21.15
C ARG A 24 -0.74 -15.46 20.23
N ALA A 25 -0.11 -16.58 19.90
CA ALA A 25 1.04 -16.62 18.99
C ALA A 25 0.65 -16.16 17.57
N SER A 26 -0.52 -16.58 17.08
CA SER A 26 -1.07 -16.13 15.80
C SER A 26 -1.29 -14.61 15.77
N ARG A 27 -1.93 -14.06 16.80
CA ARG A 27 -2.15 -12.59 16.91
C ARG A 27 -0.85 -11.80 16.98
N ARG A 28 0.18 -12.32 17.67
CA ARG A 28 1.50 -11.69 17.73
C ARG A 28 2.14 -11.63 16.34
N ARG A 29 2.17 -12.75 15.61
CA ARG A 29 2.70 -12.81 14.24
C ARG A 29 1.95 -11.88 13.28
N ALA A 30 0.62 -11.84 13.38
CA ALA A 30 -0.19 -10.93 12.56
C ALA A 30 0.18 -9.45 12.81
N TRP A 31 0.43 -9.09 14.07
CA TRP A 31 0.88 -7.74 14.42
C TRP A 31 2.26 -7.44 13.87
N GLU A 32 3.22 -8.36 14.02
CA GLU A 32 4.58 -8.23 13.50
C GLU A 32 4.58 -8.03 11.98
N ASN A 33 3.85 -8.87 11.24
CA ASN A 33 3.70 -8.73 9.78
C ASN A 33 3.16 -7.35 9.37
N LEU A 34 2.20 -6.80 10.12
CA LEU A 34 1.68 -5.45 9.84
C LEU A 34 2.73 -4.36 10.10
N GLN A 35 3.56 -4.50 11.13
CA GLN A 35 4.68 -3.58 11.38
C GLN A 35 5.75 -3.66 10.29
N GLU A 36 6.05 -4.86 9.78
CA GLU A 36 6.96 -5.05 8.65
C GLU A 36 6.44 -4.35 7.40
N ILE A 37 5.16 -4.53 7.05
CA ILE A 37 4.57 -3.84 5.89
C ILE A 37 4.61 -2.31 6.09
N ARG A 38 4.30 -1.81 7.30
CA ARG A 38 4.43 -0.38 7.62
C ARG A 38 5.86 0.11 7.38
N TRP A 39 6.85 -0.65 7.81
CA TRP A 39 8.26 -0.32 7.60
C TRP A 39 8.61 -0.29 6.12
N VAL A 40 8.19 -1.30 5.34
CA VAL A 40 8.40 -1.34 3.88
C VAL A 40 7.75 -0.14 3.18
N LEU A 41 6.55 0.29 3.59
CA LEU A 41 5.91 1.47 3.01
C LEU A 41 6.69 2.76 3.26
N LYS A 42 7.34 2.86 4.42
CA LYS A 42 8.23 3.99 4.73
C LYS A 42 9.52 3.90 3.91
N ASP A 43 10.18 2.76 3.91
CA ASP A 43 11.49 2.55 3.29
C ASP A 43 11.45 2.62 1.75
N VAL A 44 10.44 1.99 1.13
CA VAL A 44 10.36 1.85 -0.33
C VAL A 44 9.51 2.94 -0.99
N ALA A 45 8.56 3.52 -0.26
CA ALA A 45 7.60 4.47 -0.82
C ALA A 45 7.57 5.83 -0.13
N GLY A 46 8.44 6.08 0.85
CA GLY A 46 8.46 7.34 1.62
C GLY A 46 7.17 7.63 2.36
N VAL A 47 6.28 6.65 2.52
CA VAL A 47 4.97 6.85 3.13
C VAL A 47 5.03 6.52 4.61
N GLU A 48 5.14 7.57 5.42
CA GLU A 48 4.98 7.46 6.86
C GLU A 48 3.50 7.40 7.24
N LEU A 49 3.07 6.21 7.68
CA LEU A 49 1.70 6.02 8.15
C LEU A 49 1.55 6.52 9.58
N PRO A 50 0.40 7.13 9.95
CA PRO A 50 0.14 7.49 11.33
C PRO A 50 0.06 6.23 12.23
N PRO A 51 0.44 6.33 13.51
CA PRO A 51 0.21 5.24 14.45
C PRO A 51 -1.30 5.04 14.68
N PRO A 52 -1.74 3.81 15.00
CA PRO A 52 -3.14 3.57 15.30
C PRO A 52 -3.52 4.20 16.63
N ALA A 53 -4.74 4.74 16.72
CA ALA A 53 -5.25 5.33 17.97
C ALA A 53 -5.29 4.34 19.13
N ARG A 54 -5.38 3.03 18.85
CA ARG A 54 -5.26 1.94 19.82
C ARG A 54 -4.50 0.78 19.18
N LYS A 55 -3.63 0.11 19.95
CA LYS A 55 -2.87 -1.07 19.50
C LYS A 55 -3.78 -2.30 19.33
N THR A 56 -4.44 -2.37 18.18
CA THR A 56 -5.30 -3.49 17.78
C THR A 56 -4.99 -3.87 16.34
N ILE A 57 -4.97 -5.17 16.06
CA ILE A 57 -4.64 -5.71 14.73
C ILE A 57 -5.58 -5.12 13.67
N ASP A 58 -6.87 -4.95 13.99
CA ASP A 58 -7.85 -4.41 13.05
C ASP A 58 -7.57 -2.96 12.65
N LEU A 59 -7.23 -2.09 13.62
CA LEU A 59 -6.94 -0.69 13.33
C LEU A 59 -5.63 -0.54 12.57
N GLU A 60 -4.61 -1.28 12.97
CA GLU A 60 -3.33 -1.30 12.26
C GLU A 60 -3.51 -1.81 10.82
N GLY A 61 -4.26 -2.91 10.66
CA GLY A 61 -4.55 -3.50 9.36
C GLY A 61 -5.29 -2.55 8.44
N ARG A 62 -6.24 -1.74 8.95
CA ARG A 62 -6.91 -0.70 8.15
C ARG A 62 -5.94 0.37 7.68
N ILE A 63 -5.12 0.91 8.59
CA ILE A 63 -4.15 1.96 8.27
C ILE A 63 -3.15 1.48 7.22
N VAL A 64 -2.58 0.28 7.42
CA VAL A 64 -1.63 -0.32 6.48
C VAL A 64 -2.31 -0.57 5.13
N LYS A 65 -3.52 -1.15 5.11
CA LYS A 65 -4.27 -1.41 3.88
C LYS A 65 -4.54 -0.14 3.07
N ASP A 66 -4.95 0.94 3.74
CA ASP A 66 -5.21 2.21 3.07
C ASP A 66 -3.91 2.85 2.57
N GLY A 67 -2.82 2.73 3.33
CA GLY A 67 -1.47 3.09 2.90
C GLY A 67 -1.03 2.39 1.62
N VAL A 68 -1.10 1.04 1.59
CA VAL A 68 -0.78 0.23 0.41
C VAL A 68 -1.64 0.64 -0.78
N ARG A 69 -2.96 0.76 -0.57
CA ARG A 69 -3.89 1.15 -1.65
C ARG A 69 -3.53 2.51 -2.24
N ARG A 70 -3.21 3.49 -1.39
CA ARG A 70 -2.79 4.82 -1.83
C ARG A 70 -1.50 4.76 -2.66
N VAL A 71 -0.47 4.11 -2.14
CA VAL A 71 0.85 3.94 -2.80
C VAL A 71 0.72 3.29 -4.18
N VAL A 72 -0.09 2.23 -4.29
CA VAL A 72 -0.33 1.54 -5.57
C VAL A 72 -1.11 2.43 -6.52
N LYS A 73 -2.17 3.09 -6.05
CA LYS A 73 -3.00 3.97 -6.88
C LYS A 73 -2.20 5.16 -7.41
N ASP A 74 -1.40 5.80 -6.57
CA ASP A 74 -0.60 6.97 -6.95
C ASP A 74 0.42 6.60 -8.04
N ARG A 75 1.07 5.43 -7.91
CA ARG A 75 1.96 4.88 -8.95
C ARG A 75 1.23 4.55 -10.25
N GLN A 76 0.06 3.91 -10.18
CA GLN A 76 -0.75 3.61 -11.36
C GLN A 76 -1.16 4.88 -12.11
N LEU A 77 -1.57 5.93 -11.38
CA LEU A 77 -1.92 7.22 -11.96
C LEU A 77 -0.72 7.88 -12.63
N ALA A 78 0.44 7.93 -11.97
CA ALA A 78 1.65 8.52 -12.54
C ALA A 78 2.11 7.78 -13.80
N LEU A 79 2.09 6.44 -13.80
CA LEU A 79 2.42 5.65 -14.99
C LEU A 79 1.42 5.87 -16.13
N GLY A 80 0.12 5.99 -15.82
CA GLY A 80 -0.91 6.30 -16.80
C GLY A 80 -0.72 7.67 -17.45
N GLU A 81 -0.42 8.69 -16.64
CA GLU A 81 -0.12 10.04 -17.10
C GLU A 81 1.16 10.09 -17.94
N LEU A 82 2.22 9.39 -17.51
CA LEU A 82 3.47 9.30 -18.25
C LEU A 82 3.27 8.62 -19.62
N LEU A 83 2.57 7.50 -19.67
CA LEU A 83 2.25 6.83 -20.93
C LEU A 83 1.43 7.72 -21.87
N LYS A 84 0.46 8.47 -21.34
CA LYS A 84 -0.33 9.43 -22.11
C LYS A 84 0.56 10.53 -22.68
N ALA A 85 1.39 11.15 -21.85
CA ALA A 85 2.27 12.24 -22.27
C ALA A 85 3.30 11.78 -23.31
N ILE A 86 3.87 10.58 -23.16
CA ILE A 86 4.77 9.98 -24.15
C ILE A 86 4.05 9.79 -25.50
N ARG A 87 2.81 9.28 -25.48
CA ARG A 87 2.03 9.09 -26.72
C ARG A 87 1.71 10.42 -27.40
N GLU A 88 1.37 11.45 -26.63
CA GLU A 88 1.11 12.80 -27.15
C GLU A 88 2.38 13.42 -27.76
N PHE A 89 3.52 13.32 -27.07
CA PHE A 89 4.80 13.78 -27.58
C PHE A 89 5.22 13.04 -28.86
N ARG A 90 5.03 11.71 -28.91
CA ARG A 90 5.38 10.90 -30.09
C ARG A 90 4.64 11.28 -31.37
N LYS A 91 3.46 11.91 -31.29
CA LYS A 91 2.72 12.38 -32.48
C LYS A 91 3.54 13.36 -33.34
N PHE A 92 4.55 13.99 -32.74
CA PHE A 92 5.39 14.97 -33.40
C PHE A 92 6.71 14.40 -33.93
N ASN A 93 7.00 13.09 -33.72
CA ASN A 93 8.29 12.49 -34.07
C ASN A 93 8.66 12.70 -35.55
N ASP A 94 7.69 12.57 -36.44
CA ASP A 94 7.90 12.67 -37.89
C ASP A 94 7.72 14.09 -38.44
N GLN A 95 7.37 15.06 -37.59
CA GLN A 95 7.24 16.45 -37.99
C GLN A 95 8.58 17.19 -37.84
N PRO A 96 9.03 17.97 -38.83
CA PRO A 96 10.15 18.91 -38.68
C PRO A 96 9.90 19.87 -37.54
N LEU A 97 10.93 20.19 -36.73
CA LEU A 97 10.82 21.11 -35.58
C LEU A 97 10.18 22.46 -35.93
N THR A 98 10.38 22.94 -37.16
CA THR A 98 9.80 24.18 -37.68
C THR A 98 8.30 24.14 -37.90
N LEU A 99 7.69 22.95 -37.98
CA LEU A 99 6.25 22.74 -38.23
C LEU A 99 5.48 22.30 -36.98
N ARG A 100 6.17 22.10 -35.85
CA ARG A 100 5.62 21.48 -34.63
C ARG A 100 4.75 22.42 -33.79
N GLY A 101 4.83 23.74 -33.99
CA GLY A 101 3.90 24.73 -33.43
C GLY A 101 3.77 24.72 -31.90
N GLY A 102 2.71 25.35 -31.40
CA GLY A 102 2.41 25.46 -29.96
C GLY A 102 2.02 24.13 -29.30
N ASP A 103 1.40 23.22 -30.05
CA ASP A 103 0.96 21.91 -29.55
C ASP A 103 2.14 21.03 -29.11
N TYR A 104 3.29 21.15 -29.79
CA TYR A 104 4.52 20.47 -29.39
C TYR A 104 5.10 21.03 -28.09
N ALA A 105 5.11 22.34 -27.91
CA ALA A 105 5.57 22.96 -26.67
C ALA A 105 4.71 22.50 -25.48
N GLN A 106 3.39 22.39 -25.68
CA GLN A 106 2.48 21.84 -24.69
C GLN A 106 2.74 20.34 -24.42
N ALA A 107 2.99 19.55 -25.46
CA ALA A 107 3.31 18.13 -25.30
C ALA A 107 4.63 17.90 -24.53
N VAL A 108 5.67 18.70 -24.80
CA VAL A 108 6.93 18.69 -24.04
C VAL A 108 6.69 19.05 -22.59
N GLN A 109 5.92 20.11 -22.32
CA GLN A 109 5.62 20.52 -20.96
C GLN A 109 4.86 19.44 -20.18
N SER A 110 3.84 18.82 -20.81
CA SER A 110 3.08 17.72 -20.23
C SER A 110 3.97 16.50 -19.95
N LEU A 111 4.90 16.18 -20.86
CA LEU A 111 5.86 15.10 -20.67
C LEU A 111 6.79 15.37 -19.49
N ASN A 112 7.38 16.57 -19.40
CA ASN A 112 8.25 16.93 -18.28
C ASN A 112 7.51 16.84 -16.94
N LYS A 113 6.29 17.38 -16.85
CA LYS A 113 5.46 17.27 -15.64
C LYS A 113 5.19 15.82 -15.24
N ALA A 114 4.91 14.96 -16.22
CA ALA A 114 4.65 13.54 -15.94
C ALA A 114 5.93 12.80 -15.52
N ILE A 115 7.09 13.17 -16.05
CA ILE A 115 8.40 12.68 -15.62
C ILE A 115 8.68 13.11 -14.19
N ASP A 116 8.54 14.41 -13.88
CA ASP A 116 8.79 14.96 -12.54
C ASP A 116 7.89 14.27 -11.49
N ARG A 117 6.62 14.05 -11.84
CA ARG A 117 5.68 13.32 -10.97
C ARG A 117 6.09 11.87 -10.76
N ALA A 118 6.53 11.17 -11.80
CA ALA A 118 6.97 9.79 -11.69
C ALA A 118 8.26 9.70 -10.86
N ASP A 119 9.21 10.62 -11.07
CA ASP A 119 10.47 10.68 -10.31
C ASP A 119 10.20 10.93 -8.82
N GLY A 120 9.30 11.85 -8.49
CA GLY A 120 8.90 12.12 -7.11
C GLY A 120 8.24 10.92 -6.39
N LEU A 121 7.78 9.89 -7.11
CA LEU A 121 7.26 8.65 -6.53
C LEU A 121 8.31 7.53 -6.41
N LEU A 122 9.47 7.69 -7.05
CA LEU A 122 10.60 6.76 -6.99
C LEU A 122 11.60 7.13 -5.89
N GLN A 123 11.60 8.38 -5.44
CA GLN A 123 12.44 8.83 -4.33
C GLN A 123 11.83 8.35 -2.98
N PRO A 124 12.61 7.68 -2.12
CA PRO A 124 12.18 7.23 -0.79
C PRO A 124 12.05 8.38 0.22
#